data_AF-A0A9D7HT31-F1
#
_entry.id   AF-A0A9D7HT31-F1
#
_cell.length_a   1.000
_cell.length_b   1.000
_cell.length_c   1.000
_cell.angle_alpha   90.00
_cell.angle_beta   90.00
_cell.angle_gamma   90.00
#
_symmetry.space_group_name_H-M   'P 1'
#
loop_
_entity.id
_entity.type
_entity.pdbx_description
1 polymer ?
#
loop_
_entity_poly.entity_id
_entity_poly.type
_entity_poly.pdbx_seq_one_letter_code
_entity_poly.pdbx_strand_id
1 'polypeptide(L)' 'MFTGKQAWIILLLAATITLLLQNSGNVRLKFTFFSFSLPLPVLILIGVGIGIVLGFWLDRPKKNAK' A
#
# COMPACT_ATOMS: atom_id res chain seq x y z
N MET A 1 -6.38 -10.41 24.18
CA MET A 1 -6.71 -8.99 24.48
C MET A 1 -6.30 -8.16 23.28
N PHE A 2 -7.25 -7.74 22.45
CA PHE A 2 -6.96 -6.74 21.42
C PHE A 2 -6.60 -5.45 22.15
N THR A 3 -5.34 -5.03 22.05
CA THR A 3 -4.94 -3.74 22.62
C THR A 3 -5.70 -2.64 21.87
N GLY A 4 -6.19 -1.61 22.56
CA GLY A 4 -6.97 -0.53 21.91
C GLY A 4 -6.26 0.09 20.69
N LYS A 5 -4.92 0.03 20.67
CA LYS A 5 -4.08 0.42 19.52
C LYS A 5 -4.31 -0.46 18.27
N GLN A 6 -4.50 -1.77 18.43
CA GLN A 6 -4.78 -2.68 17.31
C GLN A 6 -6.18 -2.45 16.72
N ALA A 7 -7.17 -2.15 17.57
CA ALA A 7 -8.53 -1.82 17.10
C ALA A 7 -8.52 -0.54 16.25
N TRP A 8 -7.76 0.48 16.66
CA TRP A 8 -7.57 1.71 15.89
C TRP A 8 -6.89 1.47 14.55
N ILE A 9 -5.85 0.63 14.50
CA ILE A 9 -5.16 0.28 13.25
C ILE A 9 -6.10 -0.44 12.29
N ILE A 10 -6.91 -1.39 12.78
CA ILE A 10 -7.86 -2.13 11.95
C ILE A 10 -8.97 -1.20 11.43
N LEU A 11 -9.47 -0.29 12.28
CA LEU A 11 -10.47 0.70 11.88
C LEU A 11 -9.94 1.64 10.79
N LEU A 12 -8.69 2.11 10.95
CA LEU A 12 -8.01 2.94 9.94
C LEU A 12 -7.82 2.16 8.63
N LEU A 13 -7.39 0.91 8.71
CA LEU A 13 -7.21 0.05 7.55
C LEU A 13 -8.53 -0.17 6.80
N ALA A 14 -9.61 -0.46 7.53
CA ALA A 14 -10.94 -0.65 6.96
C ALA A 14 -11.49 0.64 6.33
N ALA A 15 -11.29 1.80 6.97
CA ALA A 15 -11.68 3.09 6.43
C ALA A 15 -10.91 3.43 5.15
N THR A 16 -9.59 3.17 5.13
CA THR A 16 -8.77 3.31 3.92
C THR A 16 -9.29 2.40 2.81
N ILE A 17 -9.50 1.10 3.08
CA ILE A 17 -10.04 0.16 2.09
C ILE A 17 -11.42 0.60 1.56
N THR A 18 -12.29 1.10 2.42
CA THR A 18 -13.64 1.57 2.04
C THR A 18 -13.58 2.81 1.17
N LEU A 19 -12.73 3.79 1.52
CA LEU A 19 -12.49 4.98 0.69
C LEU A 19 -11.89 4.62 -0.67
N LEU A 20 -11.09 3.56 -0.73
CA LEU A 20 -10.50 3.05 -1.98
C LEU A 20 -11.50 2.33 -2.86
N LEU A 21 -12.42 1.57 -2.28
CA LEU A 21 -13.54 0.94 -2.99
C LEU A 21 -14.54 2.00 -3.50
N GLN A 22 -14.81 3.04 -2.71
CA GLN A 22 -15.68 4.14 -3.11
C GLN A 22 -15.04 5.03 -4.18
N ASN A 23 -13.72 5.25 -4.12
CA ASN A 23 -12.96 5.95 -5.16
C ASN A 23 -12.38 4.99 -6.22
N SER A 24 -12.98 3.81 -6.41
CA SER A 24 -12.56 2.82 -7.43
C SER A 24 -12.67 3.29 -8.88
N GLY A 25 -12.99 4.58 -9.09
CA GLY A 25 -12.79 5.25 -10.35
C GLY A 25 -11.41 4.96 -10.91
N ASN A 26 -11.37 4.66 -12.20
CA ASN A 26 -10.14 4.40 -12.94
C ASN A 26 -9.19 5.59 -12.80
N VAL A 27 -8.06 5.38 -12.12
CA VAL A 27 -6.98 6.37 -12.06
C VAL A 27 -6.29 6.37 -13.41
N ARG A 28 -6.35 7.50 -14.10
CA ARG A 28 -5.66 7.67 -15.38
C ARG A 28 -4.23 8.12 -15.10
N LEU A 29 -3.30 7.17 -15.17
CA LEU A 29 -1.87 7.47 -15.10
C LEU A 29 -1.41 7.95 -16.48
N LYS A 30 -0.82 9.14 -16.52
CA LYS A 30 -0.19 9.69 -17.72
C LYS A 30 1.33 9.67 -17.53
N PHE A 31 2.01 8.93 -18.39
CA PHE A 31 3.45 8.98 -18.58
C PHE A 31 3.76 9.72 -19.88
N THR A 32 4.99 10.19 -20.03
CA THR A 32 5.42 11.01 -21.18
C THR A 32 5.14 10.37 -22.55
N PHE A 33 5.10 9.04 -22.63
CA PHE A 33 4.90 8.29 -23.88
C PHE A 33 3.65 7.39 -23.89
N PHE A 34 2.94 7.25 -22.77
CA PHE A 34 1.78 6.37 -22.68
C PHE A 34 0.85 6.78 -21.54
N SER A 35 -0.44 6.57 -21.73
CA SER A 35 -1.43 6.76 -20.67
C SER A 35 -2.29 5.52 -20.56
N PHE A 36 -2.47 5.03 -19.34
CA PHE A 36 -3.37 3.92 -19.08
C PHE A 36 -4.21 4.19 -17.84
N SER A 37 -5.42 3.65 -17.85
CA SER A 37 -6.31 3.69 -16.70
C SER A 37 -6.17 2.40 -15.92
N LEU A 38 -5.78 2.51 -14.65
CA LEU A 38 -5.75 1.37 -13.73
C LEU A 38 -6.76 1.59 -12.59
N PRO A 39 -7.44 0.54 -12.11
CA PRO A 39 -8.25 0.67 -10.91
C PRO A 39 -7.38 1.05 -9.72
N LEU A 40 -7.85 2.03 -8.93
CA LEU A 40 -7.18 2.51 -7.72
C LEU A 40 -6.73 1.38 -6.76
N PRO A 41 -7.53 0.32 -6.55
CA PRO A 41 -7.12 -0.82 -5.71
C PRO A 41 -5.88 -1.54 -6.21
N VAL A 42 -5.70 -1.65 -7.54
CA VAL A 42 -4.56 -2.34 -8.15
C VAL A 42 -3.27 -1.53 -7.94
N LEU A 43 -3.36 -0.21 -8.10
CA LEU A 43 -2.26 0.73 -7.86
C LEU A 43 -1.73 0.63 -6.43
N ILE A 44 -2.61 0.42 -5.46
CA ILE A 44 -2.25 0.32 -4.05
C ILE A 44 -1.68 -1.04 -3.70
N LEU A 45 -2.23 -2.12 -4.26
CA LEU A 45 -1.61 -3.43 -4.14
C LEU A 45 -0.16 -3.42 -4.65
N ILE A 46 0.08 -2.74 -5.77
CA ILE A 46 1.44 -2.53 -6.30
C ILE A 46 2.28 -1.71 -5.31
N GLY A 47 1.78 -0.58 -4.83
CA GLY A 47 2.49 0.28 -3.87
C GLY A 47 2.83 -0.43 -2.56
N VAL A 48 1.89 -1.16 -1.98
CA VAL A 48 2.08 -1.97 -0.76
C VAL A 48 3.08 -3.10 -1.02
N GLY A 49 2.97 -3.80 -2.15
CA GLY A 49 3.92 -4.83 -2.55
C GLY A 49 5.34 -4.30 -2.66
N ILE A 50 5.53 -3.16 -3.34
CA ILE A 50 6.82 -2.47 -3.45
C ILE A 50 7.33 -2.06 -2.06
N GLY A 51 6.48 -1.47 -1.22
CA GLY A 51 6.83 -1.07 0.14
C GLY A 51 7.27 -2.25 1.02
N ILE A 52 6.60 -3.39 0.93
CA ILE A 52 6.98 -4.62 1.64
C ILE A 52 8.31 -5.15 1.12
N VAL A 53 8.51 -5.21 -0.20
CA VAL A 53 9.75 -5.69 -0.81
C VAL A 53 10.92 -4.79 -0.43
N LEU A 54 10.78 -3.47 -0.56
CA LEU A 54 11.79 -2.49 -0.18
C LEU A 54 12.06 -2.52 1.33
N GLY A 55 11.01 -2.61 2.15
CA GLY A 55 11.11 -2.80 3.59
C GLY A 55 11.92 -4.04 3.91
N PHE A 56 11.59 -5.19 3.32
CA PHE A 56 12.33 -6.43 3.51
C PHE A 56 13.77 -6.37 3.00
N TRP A 57 14.05 -5.61 1.94
CA TRP A 57 15.40 -5.39 1.41
C TRP A 57 16.24 -4.47 2.30
N LEU A 58 15.63 -3.44 2.87
CA LEU A 58 16.27 -2.48 3.79
C LEU A 58 16.43 -3.04 5.20
N ASP A 59 15.47 -3.85 5.67
CA ASP A 59 15.56 -4.61 6.91
C ASP A 59 16.43 -5.86 6.77
N ARG A 60 17.00 -6.16 5.58
CA ARG A 60 18.08 -7.15 5.48
C ARG A 60 19.19 -6.68 6.41
N PRO A 61 19.37 -7.36 7.53
CA PRO A 61 20.00 -6.75 8.66
C PRO A 61 21.48 -6.55 8.40
N LYS A 62 21.99 -5.46 8.95
CA LYS A 62 23.35 -5.28 9.50
C LYS A 62 23.78 -6.38 10.49
N LYS A 63 23.26 -7.61 10.39
CA LYS A 63 23.67 -8.79 11.20
C LYS A 63 25.04 -9.34 10.82
N ASN A 64 25.69 -8.80 9.78
CA ASN A 64 27.05 -9.16 9.38
C ASN A 64 28.10 -8.09 9.71
N ALA A 65 27.76 -7.07 10.52
CA ALA A 65 28.71 -6.05 10.96
C ALA A 65 29.02 -6.19 12.46
N LYS A 66 29.88 -7.18 12.76
CA LYS A 66 30.61 -7.44 14.02
C LYS A 66 29.83 -7.95 15.23
#